data_AF-A0A7K2P2J2-F1
#
_entry.id   AF-A0A7K2P2J2-F1
#
_cell.length_a   1.000
_cell.length_b   1.000
_cell.length_c   1.000
_cell.angle_alpha   90.00
_cell.angle_beta   90.00
_cell.angle_gamma   90.00
#
_symmetry.space_group_name_H-M   'P 1'
#
loop_
_entity.id
_entity.type
_entity.pdbx_description
1 polymer ?
#
loop_
_entity_poly.entity_id
_entity_poly.type
_entity_poly.pdbx_seq_one_letter_code
_entity_poly.pdbx_strand_id
1 'polypeptide(L)'
;MDLTPYVDTLRRELAVAAEAGGDEARELAERLLAPLESATRLTMLNVLSAAMDEITRELAPGSVDVRLRGLEPDFVVTPPPTDGGGATEQAAPVEALRAP
;
A
#
# COMPACT_ATOMS: atom_id res chain seq x y z
N MET A 1 -0.49 -1.50 5.02
CA MET A 1 -1.36 -2.44 4.26
C MET A 1 -0.52 -3.61 3.79
N ASP A 2 -0.99 -4.84 4.01
CA ASP A 2 -0.31 -6.03 3.52
C ASP A 2 -0.75 -6.37 2.09
N LEU A 3 0.20 -6.40 1.15
CA LEU A 3 -0.05 -6.75 -0.27
C LEU A 3 0.11 -8.26 -0.55
N THR A 4 0.68 -9.02 0.38
CA THR A 4 0.92 -10.46 0.26
C THR A 4 -0.31 -11.25 -0.17
N PRO A 5 -1.52 -11.07 0.41
CA PRO A 5 -2.69 -11.85 0.00
C PRO A 5 -3.07 -11.62 -1.47
N TYR A 6 -2.91 -10.41 -2.00
CA TYR A 6 -3.23 -10.10 -3.39
C TYR A 6 -2.23 -10.73 -4.37
N VAL A 7 -0.96 -10.73 -3.99
CA VAL A 7 0.10 -11.39 -4.78
C VAL A 7 -0.06 -12.90 -4.75
N ASP A 8 -0.43 -13.48 -3.60
CA ASP A 8 -0.71 -14.91 -3.47
C ASP A 8 -1.95 -15.35 -4.26
N THR A 9 -3.00 -14.52 -4.31
CA THR A 9 -4.15 -14.77 -5.19
C THR A 9 -3.69 -14.81 -6.64
N LEU A 10 -2.94 -13.80 -7.11
CA LEU A 10 -2.44 -13.78 -8.49
C LEU A 10 -1.60 -15.02 -8.82
N ARG A 11 -0.72 -15.43 -7.90
CA ARG A 11 0.10 -16.64 -8.04
C ARG A 11 -0.75 -17.89 -8.19
N ARG A 12 -1.79 -18.03 -7.35
CA ARG A 12 -2.70 -19.18 -7.40
C ARG A 12 -3.46 -19.23 -8.72
N GLU A 13 -4.00 -18.10 -9.17
CA GLU A 13 -4.71 -18.00 -10.45
C GLU A 13 -3.79 -18.34 -11.63
N LEU A 14 -2.54 -17.86 -11.62
CA LEU A 14 -1.58 -18.20 -12.67
C LEU A 14 -1.24 -19.70 -12.66
N ALA A 15 -1.08 -20.31 -11.49
CA ALA A 15 -0.85 -21.75 -11.39
C ALA A 15 -2.03 -22.55 -11.97
N VAL A 16 -3.27 -22.18 -11.62
CA VAL A 16 -4.49 -22.80 -12.18
C VAL A 16 -4.54 -22.67 -13.71
N ALA A 17 -4.21 -21.49 -14.24
CA ALA A 17 -4.15 -21.26 -15.68
C ALA A 17 -3.04 -22.08 -16.37
N ALA A 18 -1.89 -22.24 -15.71
CA ALA A 18 -0.76 -23.01 -16.24
C ALA A 18 -1.06 -24.52 -16.30
N GLU A 19 -1.76 -25.07 -15.31
CA GLU A 19 -2.22 -26.47 -15.32
C GLU A 19 -3.11 -26.78 -16.54
N ALA A 20 -3.97 -25.84 -16.93
CA ALA A 20 -4.80 -25.99 -18.13
C ALA A 20 -3.98 -25.95 -19.44
N GLY A 21 -2.76 -25.42 -19.40
CA GLY A 21 -1.85 -25.30 -20.53
C GLY A 21 -0.90 -26.48 -20.74
N GLY A 22 -0.95 -27.49 -19.86
CA GLY A 22 -0.08 -28.67 -19.93
C GLY A 22 1.29 -28.48 -19.25
N ASP A 23 2.14 -29.51 -19.35
CA ASP A 23 3.38 -29.62 -18.58
C ASP A 23 4.38 -28.50 -18.88
N GLU A 24 4.51 -28.07 -20.15
CA GLU A 24 5.40 -26.97 -20.54
C GLU A 24 4.97 -25.62 -19.95
N ALA A 25 3.65 -25.36 -19.91
CA ALA A 25 3.10 -24.14 -19.33
C ALA A 25 3.30 -24.13 -17.82
N ARG A 26 3.11 -25.28 -17.16
CA ARG A 26 3.37 -25.47 -15.74
C ARG A 26 4.85 -25.22 -15.40
N GLU A 27 5.78 -25.82 -16.13
CA GLU A 27 7.21 -25.64 -15.92
C GLU A 27 7.65 -24.17 -16.14
N LEU A 28 7.05 -23.49 -17.11
CA LEU A 28 7.28 -22.06 -17.31
C LEU A 28 6.75 -21.23 -16.14
N ALA A 29 5.52 -21.50 -15.67
CA ALA A 29 4.92 -20.78 -14.55
C ALA A 29 5.75 -20.95 -13.26
N GLU A 30 6.21 -22.16 -12.94
CA GLU A 30 7.07 -22.41 -11.78
C GLU A 30 8.36 -21.56 -11.80
N ARG A 31 8.96 -21.34 -12.98
CA ARG A 31 10.14 -20.48 -13.14
C ARG A 31 9.85 -18.99 -13.05
N LEU A 32 8.65 -18.56 -13.44
CA LEU A 32 8.26 -17.15 -13.51
C LEU A 32 7.60 -16.63 -12.23
N LEU A 33 6.95 -17.49 -11.45
CA LEU A 33 6.20 -17.07 -10.27
C LEU A 33 7.07 -16.37 -9.22
N ALA A 34 8.27 -16.89 -8.95
CA ALA A 34 9.21 -16.27 -8.00
C ALA A 34 9.67 -14.85 -8.44
N PRO A 35 10.17 -14.63 -9.68
CA PRO A 35 10.54 -13.28 -10.11
C PRO A 35 9.34 -12.33 -10.31
N LEU A 36 8.15 -12.83 -10.61
CA LEU A 36 6.96 -12.00 -10.78
C LEU A 36 6.48 -11.38 -9.46
N GLU A 37 6.73 -12.01 -8.31
CA GLU A 37 6.24 -11.52 -7.01
C GLU A 37 6.68 -10.07 -6.73
N SER A 38 7.98 -9.80 -6.91
CA SER A 38 8.55 -8.46 -6.68
C SER A 38 8.05 -7.44 -7.70
N ALA A 39 7.91 -7.86 -8.97
CA ALA A 39 7.40 -7.00 -10.03
C ALA A 39 5.94 -6.62 -9.79
N THR A 40 5.08 -7.58 -9.47
CA THR A 40 3.66 -7.35 -9.15
C THR A 40 3.51 -6.41 -7.96
N ARG A 41 4.27 -6.63 -6.88
CA ARG A 41 4.21 -5.77 -5.70
C ARG A 41 4.59 -4.33 -6.04
N LEU A 42 5.69 -4.13 -6.78
CA LEU A 42 6.10 -2.79 -7.21
C LEU A 42 5.06 -2.13 -8.11
N THR A 43 4.47 -2.88 -9.05
CA THR A 43 3.39 -2.37 -9.90
C THR A 43 2.18 -1.95 -9.07
N MET A 44 1.77 -2.73 -8.06
CA MET A 44 0.68 -2.35 -7.16
C MET A 44 1.00 -1.07 -6.39
N LEU A 45 2.22 -0.91 -5.88
CA LEU A 45 2.65 0.33 -5.22
C LEU A 45 2.56 1.53 -6.16
N ASN A 46 3.00 1.39 -7.40
CA ASN A 46 2.91 2.47 -8.40
C ASN A 46 1.45 2.85 -8.70
N VAL A 47 0.57 1.85 -8.84
CA VAL A 47 -0.87 2.09 -9.06
C VAL A 47 -1.50 2.80 -7.86
N LEU A 48 -1.22 2.36 -6.64
CA LEU A 48 -1.73 3.00 -5.43
C LEU A 48 -1.26 4.45 -5.30
N SER A 49 0.02 4.74 -5.57
CA SER A 49 0.56 6.10 -5.55
C SER A 49 -0.14 6.99 -6.58
N ALA A 50 -0.28 6.52 -7.83
CA ALA A 50 -0.96 7.28 -8.87
C ALA A 50 -2.43 7.55 -8.53
N ALA A 51 -3.13 6.57 -7.94
CA ALA A 51 -4.51 6.73 -7.49
C ALA A 51 -4.62 7.76 -6.35
N MET A 52 -3.68 7.76 -5.40
CA MET A 52 -3.70 8.74 -4.31
C MET A 52 -3.40 10.17 -4.78
N ASP A 53 -2.57 10.34 -5.82
CA ASP A 53 -2.36 11.64 -6.46
C ASP A 53 -3.66 12.19 -7.07
N GLU A 54 -4.48 11.34 -7.66
CA GLU A 54 -5.80 11.73 -8.19
C GLU A 54 -6.75 12.13 -7.06
N ILE A 55 -6.86 11.30 -6.03
CA ILE A 55 -7.71 11.57 -4.86
C ILE A 55 -7.28 12.85 -4.13
N THR A 56 -5.98 13.07 -3.96
CA THR A 56 -5.45 14.26 -3.28
C THR A 56 -5.83 15.55 -4.00
N ARG A 57 -5.87 15.53 -5.34
CA ARG A 57 -6.34 16.70 -6.12
C ARG A 57 -7.82 16.97 -5.88
N GLU A 58 -8.64 15.93 -5.76
CA GLU A 58 -10.07 16.08 -5.49
C GLU A 58 -10.38 16.44 -4.03
N LEU A 59 -9.50 16.07 -3.08
CA LEU A 59 -9.69 16.27 -1.65
C LEU A 59 -9.29 17.67 -1.16
N ALA A 60 -8.69 18.51 -1.99
CA ALA A 60 -8.17 19.82 -1.59
C ALA A 60 -9.23 20.66 -0.83
N PRO A 61 -8.87 21.31 0.31
CA PRO A 61 -7.51 21.50 0.83
C PRO A 61 -6.93 20.34 1.67
N GLY A 62 -7.59 19.18 1.75
CA GLY A 62 -7.02 17.96 2.35
C GLY A 62 -6.10 17.17 1.40
N SER A 63 -5.50 16.09 1.89
CA SER A 63 -4.64 15.18 1.12
C SER A 63 -4.77 13.73 1.56
N VAL A 64 -4.38 12.81 0.68
CA VAL A 64 -4.15 11.40 1.02
C VAL A 64 -2.77 11.00 0.51
N ASP A 65 -1.87 10.69 1.42
CA ASP A 65 -0.48 10.34 1.12
C ASP A 65 -0.24 8.84 1.33
N VAL A 66 0.62 8.24 0.49
CA VAL A 66 1.10 6.87 0.69
C VAL A 66 2.44 6.90 1.41
N ARG A 67 2.52 6.27 2.59
CA ARG A 67 3.77 6.09 3.34
C ARG A 67 4.19 4.63 3.31
N LEU A 68 5.45 4.36 2.98
CA LEU A 68 5.98 3.00 2.98
C LEU A 68 6.69 2.67 4.31
N ARG A 69 6.40 1.48 4.85
CA ARG A 69 7.19 0.82 5.90
C ARG A 69 7.78 -0.45 5.31
N GLY A 70 9.04 -0.37 4.86
CA GLY A 70 9.59 -1.40 3.98
C GLY A 70 8.79 -1.44 2.68
N LEU A 71 8.11 -2.55 2.42
CA LEU A 71 7.25 -2.76 1.24
C LEU A 71 5.75 -2.76 1.56
N GLU A 72 5.39 -2.33 2.77
CA GLU A 72 4.00 -2.24 3.22
C GLU A 72 3.52 -0.78 3.13
N PRO A 73 2.56 -0.45 2.23
CA PRO A 73 2.04 0.90 2.10
C PRO A 73 0.97 1.20 3.15
N ASP A 74 1.05 2.33 3.82
CA ASP A 74 0.00 2.87 4.68
C ASP A 74 -0.52 4.19 4.11
N PHE A 75 -1.83 4.40 4.21
CA PHE A 75 -2.45 5.66 3.78
C PHE A 75 -2.52 6.63 4.97
N VAL A 76 -2.07 7.85 4.74
CA VAL A 76 -2.15 8.95 5.70
C VAL A 76 -3.10 9.99 5.12
N VAL A 77 -4.23 10.20 5.80
CA VAL A 77 -5.23 11.17 5.37
C VAL A 77 -5.07 12.45 6.18
N THR A 78 -4.89 13.57 5.50
CA THR A 78 -4.92 14.89 6.10
C THR A 78 -6.24 15.55 5.74
N PRO A 79 -7.21 15.69 6.68
CA PRO A 79 -8.48 16.33 6.36
C PRO A 79 -8.26 17.84 6.08
N PRO A 80 -9.13 18.46 5.27
CA PRO A 80 -9.11 19.90 5.08
C PRO A 80 -9.28 20.63 6.43
N PRO A 81 -8.58 21.76 6.67
CA PRO A 81 -8.79 22.55 7.87
C PRO A 81 -10.27 22.95 7.99
N THR A 82 -10.88 22.64 9.12
CA THR A 82 -12.23 23.09 9.42
C THR A 82 -12.14 24.53 9.94
N ASP A 83 -12.99 25.43 9.44
CA ASP A 83 -12.99 26.87 9.77
C ASP A 83 -13.37 27.18 11.25
N GLY A 84 -13.39 26.17 12.14
CA GLY A 84 -13.62 26.32 13.58
C GLY A 84 -12.45 25.73 14.37
N GLY A 85 -11.58 26.60 14.88
CA GLY A 85 -10.28 26.25 15.46
C GLY A 85 -10.24 25.23 16.60
N GLY A 86 -9.10 24.55 16.70
CA GLY A 86 -8.72 23.77 17.88
C GLY A 86 -7.62 22.73 17.61
N ALA A 87 -6.37 23.11 17.87
CA ALA A 87 -5.21 22.26 18.14
C ALA A 87 -4.82 21.18 17.11
N THR A 88 -3.71 21.45 16.43
CA THR A 88 -2.66 20.46 16.21
C THR A 88 -2.41 19.68 17.50
N GLU A 89 -2.92 18.45 17.60
CA GLU A 89 -2.38 17.48 18.55
C GLU A 89 -1.02 17.01 18.00
N GLN A 90 -0.04 17.92 18.07
CA GLN A 90 1.35 17.55 18.13
C GLN A 90 1.52 16.79 19.44
N ALA A 91 1.75 15.49 19.33
CA ALA A 91 2.15 14.64 20.44
C ALA A 91 3.39 15.24 21.13
N ALA A 92 3.18 15.95 22.24
CA ALA A 92 4.23 16.36 23.15
C ALA A 92 4.51 15.22 24.14
N PRO A 93 5.78 14.86 24.42
CA PRO A 93 6.10 13.86 25.43
C PRO A 93 5.72 14.41 26.81
N VAL A 94 4.96 13.63 27.57
CA VAL A 94 4.63 13.93 28.97
C VAL A 94 5.88 13.79 29.85
N GLU A 95 6.67 14.86 29.96
CA GLU A 95 7.72 14.95 30.97
C GLU A 95 7.09 15.32 32.31
N ALA A 96 6.91 14.30 33.16
CA ALA A 96 6.42 14.43 34.52
C ALA A 96 7.45 15.16 35.40
N LEU A 97 7.35 16.48 35.51
CA LEU A 97 8.07 17.24 36.51
C LEU A 97 7.27 17.29 37.81
N ARG A 98 7.74 16.53 38.81
CA ARG A 98 7.26 16.54 40.19
C ARG A 98 7.30 17.96 40.77
N ALA A 99 6.19 18.37 41.38
CA ALA A 99 6.10 19.56 42.23
C ALA A 99 6.83 19.33 43.59
N PRO A 100 7.28 20.41 44.24
CA PRO A 100 8.04 20.37 45.50
C PRO A 100 7.20 19.99 46.73
#